data_AF-R0GJR4-F1
#
_entry.id   AF-R0GJR4-F1
#
_cell.length_a   1.000
_cell.length_b   1.000
_cell.length_c   1.000
_cell.angle_alpha   90.00
_cell.angle_beta   90.00
_cell.angle_gamma   90.00
#
_symmetry.space_group_name_H-M   'P 1'
#
loop_
_entity.id
_entity.type
_entity.pdbx_description
1 polymer ?
#
loop_
_entity_poly.entity_id
_entity_poly.type
_entity_poly.pdbx_seq_one_letter_code
_entity_poly.pdbx_strand_id
1 'polypeptide(L)'
;MASLSLRITPCTTPPLRHTRARVSCCSSGHVSFIKDVAATEPPMHLQHLLKVLQTRGETIISPGAKQGLIPLAIPLSKNSSGSITALLRWPTAPPGLDMPVVEVWRSGVRLIARNVDEYIHRILVEEDAQELTELYRASAEAGEKLYRKGAFAESQIDNLDVYVLKKVGLFPDLLERKVLRHFDEGDHVRIFYIISYPTIVNHSCVKRLKDFFCLCKISAMVTGEFYTKKDLFPGFGRPFVYYANILQKVGRNSEAKDAARVALKSPWWTLGCSYEAWQKLFCCYSVSVRLSF
;
A
#
# COMPACT_ATOMS: atom_id res chain seq x y z
N MET A 1 -56.35 -14.60 61.54
CA MET A 1 -56.32 -14.20 60.11
C MET A 1 -55.14 -13.28 59.92
N ALA A 2 -54.07 -13.78 59.31
CA ALA A 2 -52.76 -13.14 59.29
C ALA A 2 -52.55 -12.29 58.02
N SER A 3 -51.85 -11.18 58.25
CA SER A 3 -51.44 -10.11 57.33
C SER A 3 -50.72 -10.59 56.06
N LEU A 4 -51.03 -9.99 54.91
CA LEU A 4 -50.23 -10.06 53.68
C LEU A 4 -49.52 -8.71 53.46
N SER A 5 -48.27 -8.63 53.90
CA SER A 5 -47.32 -7.60 53.49
C SER A 5 -46.55 -8.09 52.27
N LEU A 6 -46.65 -7.36 51.15
CA LEU A 6 -45.90 -7.62 49.92
C LEU A 6 -44.39 -7.39 50.17
N ARG A 7 -43.60 -8.47 50.17
CA ARG A 7 -42.14 -8.40 50.08
C ARG A 7 -41.72 -8.54 48.62
N ILE A 8 -41.14 -7.48 48.08
CA ILE A 8 -40.46 -7.47 46.78
C ILE A 8 -39.07 -8.09 47.01
N THR A 9 -38.83 -9.29 46.46
CA THR A 9 -37.50 -9.90 46.40
C THR A 9 -36.78 -9.47 45.13
N PRO A 10 -35.57 -8.90 45.20
CA PRO A 10 -34.76 -8.63 44.03
C PRO A 10 -34.18 -9.94 43.45
N CYS A 11 -34.33 -10.11 42.14
CA CYS A 11 -33.81 -11.25 41.39
C CYS A 11 -32.29 -11.12 41.24
N THR A 12 -31.54 -12.05 41.82
CA THR A 12 -30.08 -12.14 41.72
C THR A 12 -29.68 -12.60 40.32
N THR A 13 -29.16 -11.69 39.50
CA THR A 13 -28.50 -12.03 38.22
C THR A 13 -27.13 -12.66 38.49
N PRO A 14 -26.78 -13.80 37.87
CA PRO A 14 -25.44 -14.36 37.98
C PRO A 14 -24.41 -13.45 37.28
N PRO A 15 -23.16 -13.37 37.77
CA PRO A 15 -22.15 -12.53 37.16
C PRO A 15 -21.71 -13.16 35.84
N LEU A 16 -22.03 -12.49 34.73
CA LEU A 16 -21.37 -12.73 33.45
C LEU A 16 -19.88 -12.45 33.64
N ARG A 17 -19.09 -13.51 33.82
CA ARG A 17 -17.64 -13.46 33.69
C ARG A 17 -17.33 -13.08 32.25
N HIS A 18 -17.19 -11.78 31.98
CA HIS A 18 -16.30 -11.35 30.90
C HIS A 18 -14.88 -11.67 31.35
N THR A 19 -14.47 -12.92 31.13
CA THR A 19 -13.06 -13.28 31.01
C THR A 19 -12.54 -12.46 29.84
N ARG A 20 -12.04 -11.27 30.14
CA ARG A 20 -11.19 -10.52 29.22
C ARG A 20 -9.94 -11.39 29.07
N ALA A 21 -9.96 -12.26 28.06
CA ALA A 21 -8.79 -13.01 27.68
C ALA A 21 -7.68 -11.97 27.50
N ARG A 22 -6.66 -12.03 28.35
CA ARG A 22 -5.37 -11.46 28.01
C ARG A 22 -4.91 -12.26 26.82
N VAL A 23 -5.24 -11.78 25.62
CA VAL A 23 -4.71 -12.31 24.37
C VAL A 23 -3.23 -12.00 24.44
N SER A 24 -2.46 -12.99 24.89
CA SER A 24 -1.02 -13.03 24.68
C SER A 24 -0.81 -12.79 23.19
N CYS A 25 -0.06 -11.75 22.84
CA CYS A 25 0.24 -11.34 21.47
C CYS A 25 1.20 -12.35 20.82
N CYS A 26 0.82 -13.62 20.81
CA CYS A 26 1.55 -14.67 20.12
C CYS A 26 1.20 -14.57 18.64
N SER A 27 2.21 -14.68 17.80
CA SER A 27 2.09 -14.78 16.34
C SER A 27 1.07 -15.82 15.87
N SER A 28 0.77 -16.83 16.71
CA SER A 28 -0.26 -17.84 16.49
C SER A 28 -1.69 -17.27 16.34
N GLY A 29 -2.02 -16.19 17.06
CA GLY A 29 -3.38 -15.64 17.04
C GLY A 29 -3.79 -15.01 15.72
N HIS A 30 -2.82 -14.48 14.96
CA HIS A 30 -3.08 -13.94 13.62
C HIS A 30 -3.31 -15.05 12.59
N VAL A 31 -2.54 -16.14 12.68
CA VAL A 31 -2.65 -17.27 11.77
C VAL A 31 -3.99 -17.98 11.93
N SER A 32 -4.43 -18.24 13.17
CA SER A 32 -5.75 -18.84 13.42
C SER A 32 -6.87 -17.93 12.96
N PHE A 33 -6.79 -16.62 13.24
CA PHE A 33 -7.81 -15.67 12.80
C PHE A 33 -7.97 -15.65 11.27
N ILE A 34 -6.86 -15.71 10.52
CA ILE A 34 -6.92 -15.72 9.05
C ILE A 34 -7.58 -17.00 8.53
N LYS A 35 -7.24 -18.16 9.11
CA LYS A 35 -7.85 -19.44 8.72
C LYS A 35 -9.34 -19.50 9.09
N ASP A 36 -9.66 -19.15 10.32
CA ASP A 36 -10.98 -19.42 10.91
C ASP A 36 -12.01 -18.33 10.56
N VAL A 37 -11.59 -17.05 10.56
CA VAL A 37 -12.49 -15.90 10.35
C VAL A 37 -12.38 -15.35 8.93
N ALA A 38 -11.17 -15.25 8.39
CA ALA A 38 -10.96 -14.78 7.03
C ALA A 38 -11.09 -15.90 5.98
N ALA A 39 -11.27 -17.17 6.39
CA ALA A 39 -11.51 -18.32 5.52
C ALA A 39 -10.57 -18.34 4.29
N THR A 40 -9.28 -18.14 4.55
CA THR A 40 -8.23 -18.02 3.52
C THR A 40 -6.91 -18.54 4.06
N GLU A 41 -5.96 -18.80 3.16
CA GLU A 41 -4.65 -19.30 3.53
C GLU A 41 -3.77 -18.17 4.11
N PRO A 42 -3.18 -18.36 5.29
CA PRO A 42 -2.31 -17.36 5.88
C PRO A 42 -0.98 -17.27 5.11
N PRO A 43 -0.42 -16.05 4.94
CA PRO A 43 0.88 -15.88 4.31
C PRO A 43 1.99 -16.64 5.06
N MET A 44 2.89 -17.29 4.30
CA MET A 44 3.94 -18.17 4.85
C MET A 44 4.82 -17.47 5.90
N HIS A 45 5.32 -16.27 5.60
CA HIS A 45 6.28 -15.57 6.48
C HIS A 45 5.61 -14.56 7.42
N LEU A 46 4.30 -14.69 7.69
CA LEU A 46 3.56 -13.75 8.55
C LEU A 46 4.16 -13.59 9.95
N GLN A 47 4.64 -14.68 10.55
CA GLN A 47 5.23 -14.63 11.88
C GLN A 47 6.53 -13.82 11.91
N HIS A 48 7.35 -13.97 10.86
CA HIS A 48 8.57 -13.20 10.66
C HIS A 48 8.26 -11.72 10.46
N LEU A 49 7.23 -11.40 9.68
CA LEU A 49 6.76 -10.02 9.50
C LEU A 49 6.38 -9.37 10.83
N LEU A 50 5.58 -10.05 11.67
CA LEU A 50 5.19 -9.50 12.99
C LEU A 50 6.41 -9.22 13.87
N LYS A 51 7.41 -10.09 13.85
CA LYS A 51 8.67 -9.89 14.59
C LYS A 51 9.46 -8.70 14.04
N VAL A 52 9.57 -8.56 12.72
CA VAL A 52 10.20 -7.40 12.07
C VAL A 52 9.50 -6.09 12.44
N LEU A 53 8.16 -6.05 12.41
CA LEU A 53 7.39 -4.86 12.78
C LEU A 53 7.57 -4.50 14.26
N GLN A 54 7.62 -5.51 15.13
CA GLN A 54 7.90 -5.31 16.56
C GLN A 54 9.32 -4.76 16.78
N THR A 55 10.33 -5.28 16.08
CA THR A 55 11.71 -4.77 16.15
C THR A 55 11.83 -3.35 15.59
N ARG A 56 11.01 -2.99 14.59
CA ARG A 56 10.90 -1.62 14.07
C ARG A 56 10.28 -0.63 15.07
N GLY A 57 9.79 -1.11 16.22
CA GLY A 57 9.16 -0.30 17.26
C GLY A 57 7.66 -0.10 17.08
N GLU A 58 7.02 -0.85 16.17
CA GLU A 58 5.57 -0.82 16.00
C GLU A 58 4.87 -1.65 17.08
N THR A 59 3.69 -1.19 17.52
CA THR A 59 2.93 -1.93 18.53
C THR A 59 2.02 -2.94 17.86
N ILE A 60 2.20 -4.23 18.15
CA ILE A 60 1.35 -5.30 17.60
C ILE A 60 -0.09 -5.16 18.11
N ILE A 61 -1.05 -5.24 17.20
CA ILE A 61 -2.49 -5.16 17.48
C ILE A 61 -3.10 -6.56 17.34
N SER A 62 -4.18 -6.82 18.08
CA SER A 62 -4.96 -8.06 17.90
C SER A 62 -5.75 -8.02 16.58
N PRO A 63 -5.83 -9.12 15.81
CA PRO A 63 -6.55 -9.15 14.54
C PRO A 63 -8.07 -8.89 14.69
N GLY A 64 -8.62 -9.10 15.90
CA GLY A 64 -10.02 -8.79 16.23
C GLY A 64 -10.29 -7.32 16.56
N ALA A 65 -9.26 -6.49 16.74
CA ALA A 65 -9.40 -5.07 17.08
C ALA A 65 -9.72 -4.23 15.83
N LYS A 66 -10.92 -4.43 15.27
CA LYS A 66 -11.39 -3.79 14.03
C LYS A 66 -12.13 -2.46 14.22
N GLN A 67 -12.08 -1.86 15.41
CA GLN A 67 -12.83 -0.65 15.70
C GLN A 67 -12.37 0.51 14.80
N GLY A 68 -13.27 1.02 13.96
CA GLY A 68 -12.97 2.11 13.03
C GLY A 68 -12.08 1.72 11.84
N LEU A 69 -11.94 0.41 11.57
CA LEU A 69 -11.21 -0.11 10.42
C LEU A 69 -12.16 -0.65 9.36
N ILE A 70 -11.68 -0.73 8.12
CA ILE A 70 -12.41 -1.38 7.03
C ILE A 70 -12.57 -2.87 7.37
N PRO A 71 -13.77 -3.46 7.26
CA PRO A 71 -14.04 -4.82 7.76
C PRO A 71 -13.11 -5.92 7.21
N LEU A 72 -12.60 -5.70 5.99
CA LEU A 72 -11.73 -6.59 5.23
C LEU A 72 -10.25 -6.48 5.64
N ALA A 73 -9.89 -5.44 6.38
CA ALA A 73 -8.54 -5.26 6.90
C ALA A 73 -8.36 -6.08 8.18
N ILE A 74 -7.25 -6.81 8.25
CA ILE A 74 -6.81 -7.58 9.41
C ILE A 74 -5.60 -6.83 9.98
N PRO A 75 -5.77 -6.09 11.08
CA PRO A 75 -4.69 -5.27 11.64
C PRO A 75 -3.54 -6.16 12.12
N LEU A 76 -2.30 -5.69 11.90
CA LEU A 76 -1.07 -6.33 12.37
C LEU A 76 -0.40 -5.47 13.45
N SER A 77 -0.16 -4.21 13.14
CA SER A 77 0.63 -3.30 13.98
C SER A 77 0.19 -1.85 13.82
N LYS A 78 0.56 -1.03 14.80
CA LYS A 78 0.34 0.41 14.82
C LYS A 78 1.67 1.16 14.81
N ASN A 79 1.78 2.12 13.91
CA ASN A 79 2.89 3.05 13.85
C ASN A 79 2.76 4.16 14.89
N SER A 80 3.89 4.84 15.16
CA SER A 80 3.94 6.04 16.01
C SER A 80 3.07 7.18 15.49
N SER A 81 2.89 7.29 14.16
CA SER A 81 1.98 8.24 13.50
C SER A 81 0.50 7.93 13.72
N GLY A 82 0.19 6.75 14.26
CA GLY A 82 -1.18 6.27 14.45
C GLY A 82 -1.79 5.59 13.22
N SER A 83 -1.07 5.45 12.11
CA SER A 83 -1.48 4.59 11.00
C SER A 83 -1.35 3.11 11.39
N ILE A 84 -2.18 2.27 10.78
CA ILE A 84 -2.27 0.84 11.09
C ILE A 84 -1.81 0.05 9.88
N THR A 85 -0.79 -0.78 10.06
CA THR A 85 -0.38 -1.76 9.05
C THR A 85 -1.29 -2.98 9.18
N ALA A 86 -1.88 -3.40 8.07
CA ALA A 86 -2.86 -4.49 8.04
C ALA A 86 -2.66 -5.37 6.81
N LEU A 87 -3.15 -6.60 6.88
CA LEU A 87 -3.38 -7.43 5.71
C LEU A 87 -4.78 -7.16 5.16
N LEU A 88 -4.93 -7.09 3.84
CA LEU A 88 -6.23 -6.88 3.22
C LEU A 88 -6.76 -8.18 2.61
N ARG A 89 -7.90 -8.66 3.11
CA ARG A 89 -8.64 -9.75 2.48
C ARG A 89 -9.49 -9.22 1.34
N TRP A 90 -9.09 -9.45 0.09
CA TRP A 90 -9.93 -9.10 -1.06
C TRP A 90 -11.23 -9.94 -1.10
N PRO A 91 -12.42 -9.34 -1.26
CA PRO A 91 -13.68 -10.09 -1.28
C PRO A 91 -13.81 -11.06 -2.46
N THR A 92 -13.27 -10.65 -3.61
CA THR A 92 -13.30 -11.39 -4.88
C THR A 92 -11.87 -11.52 -5.38
N ALA A 93 -10.98 -12.03 -4.53
CA ALA A 93 -9.59 -12.23 -4.90
C ALA A 93 -9.51 -13.20 -6.09
N PRO A 94 -8.93 -12.80 -7.24
CA PRO A 94 -8.66 -13.75 -8.30
C PRO A 94 -7.70 -14.84 -7.81
N PRO A 95 -7.78 -16.07 -8.34
CA PRO A 95 -6.89 -17.14 -7.96
C PRO A 95 -5.43 -16.73 -8.20
N GLY A 96 -4.58 -16.93 -7.19
CA GLY A 96 -3.17 -16.54 -7.24
C GLY A 96 -2.87 -15.10 -6.78
N LEU A 97 -3.87 -14.33 -6.33
CA LEU A 97 -3.62 -13.05 -5.66
C LEU A 97 -3.34 -13.28 -4.18
N ASP A 98 -2.08 -13.12 -3.79
CA ASP A 98 -1.66 -13.11 -2.39
C ASP A 98 -2.35 -12.00 -1.60
N MET A 99 -2.39 -12.15 -0.27
CA MET A 99 -2.95 -11.15 0.62
C MET A 99 -2.03 -9.92 0.73
N PRO A 100 -2.41 -8.74 0.21
CA PRO A 100 -1.51 -7.59 0.20
C PRO A 100 -1.38 -6.94 1.56
N VAL A 101 -0.20 -6.36 1.78
CA VAL A 101 0.11 -5.54 2.95
C VAL A 101 -0.30 -4.10 2.65
N VAL A 102 -1.14 -3.55 3.52
CA VAL A 102 -1.73 -2.24 3.33
C VAL A 102 -1.58 -1.38 4.58
N GLU A 103 -1.54 -0.07 4.35
CA GLU A 103 -1.67 0.93 5.40
C GLU A 103 -3.13 1.38 5.46
N VAL A 104 -3.74 1.27 6.64
CA VAL A 104 -5.13 1.67 6.88
C VAL A 104 -5.16 2.97 7.66
N TRP A 105 -5.91 3.92 7.13
CA TRP A 105 -6.17 5.24 7.71
C TRP A 105 -7.67 5.35 8.03
N ARG A 106 -8.07 6.46 8.66
CA ARG A 106 -9.50 6.71 9.00
C ARG A 106 -10.44 6.66 7.80
N SER A 107 -9.97 7.04 6.61
CA SER A 107 -10.82 7.23 5.43
C SER A 107 -10.42 6.38 4.22
N GLY A 108 -9.47 5.45 4.35
CA GLY A 108 -9.02 4.66 3.22
C GLY A 108 -7.85 3.74 3.50
N VAL A 109 -7.44 3.05 2.45
CA VAL A 109 -6.37 2.07 2.42
C VAL A 109 -5.37 2.48 1.36
N ARG A 110 -4.09 2.39 1.71
CA ARG A 110 -2.98 2.53 0.78
C ARG A 110 -2.28 1.18 0.66
N LEU A 111 -2.08 0.72 -0.56
CA LEU A 111 -1.28 -0.47 -0.82
C LEU A 111 0.19 -0.15 -0.52
N ILE A 112 0.83 -0.96 0.33
CA ILE A 112 2.26 -0.91 0.58
C ILE A 112 2.96 -1.93 -0.31
N ALA A 113 2.57 -3.20 -0.20
CA ALA A 113 3.19 -4.31 -0.94
C ALA A 113 2.13 -5.33 -1.37
N ARG A 114 2.39 -6.05 -2.46
CA ARG A 114 1.44 -7.05 -3.00
C ARG A 114 1.35 -8.30 -2.14
N ASN A 115 2.43 -8.61 -1.42
CA ASN A 115 2.54 -9.77 -0.55
C ASN A 115 3.50 -9.46 0.61
N VAL A 116 3.48 -10.35 1.61
CA VAL A 116 4.31 -10.25 2.81
C VAL A 116 5.79 -10.38 2.45
N ASP A 117 6.11 -11.22 1.48
CA ASP A 117 7.48 -11.53 1.07
C ASP A 117 8.14 -10.32 0.39
N GLU A 118 7.45 -9.64 -0.54
CA GLU A 118 7.95 -8.37 -1.11
C GLU A 118 8.14 -7.31 -0.03
N TYR A 119 7.25 -7.26 0.97
CA TYR A 119 7.37 -6.27 2.04
C TYR A 119 8.57 -6.54 2.94
N ILE A 120 8.79 -7.78 3.36
CA ILE A 120 9.98 -8.17 4.12
C ILE A 120 11.23 -7.88 3.29
N HIS A 121 11.28 -8.34 2.04
CA HIS A 121 12.43 -8.14 1.16
C HIS A 121 12.75 -6.65 0.99
N ARG A 122 11.74 -5.79 0.81
CA ARG A 122 11.95 -4.33 0.78
C ARG A 122 12.57 -3.80 2.08
N ILE A 123 12.06 -4.20 3.24
CA ILE A 123 12.59 -3.77 4.54
C ILE A 123 14.06 -4.18 4.67
N LEU A 124 14.43 -5.40 4.25
CA LEU A 124 15.80 -5.90 4.33
C LEU A 124 16.75 -5.12 3.43
N VAL A 125 16.32 -4.75 2.22
CA VAL A 125 17.12 -3.93 1.30
C VAL A 125 17.29 -2.51 1.84
N GLU A 126 16.23 -1.91 2.39
CA GLU A 126 16.29 -0.58 3.03
C GLU A 126 17.24 -0.58 4.24
N GLU A 127 17.27 -1.68 5.00
CA GLU A 127 18.15 -1.84 6.15
C GLU A 127 19.62 -2.06 5.74
N ASP A 128 19.87 -2.88 4.72
CA ASP A 128 21.21 -3.13 4.18
C ASP A 128 21.83 -1.85 3.61
N ALA A 129 21.02 -1.00 2.97
CA ALA A 129 21.45 0.33 2.51
C ALA A 129 21.80 1.30 3.66
N GLN A 130 21.33 1.04 4.87
CA GLN A 130 21.70 1.78 6.09
C GLN A 130 22.78 1.07 6.92
N GLU A 131 23.32 -0.05 6.42
CA GLU A 131 24.30 -0.91 7.11
C GLU A 131 23.82 -1.43 8.48
N LEU A 132 22.51 -1.49 8.68
CA LEU A 132 21.88 -2.00 9.91
C LEU A 132 21.69 -3.54 9.83
N THR A 133 21.41 -4.18 10.95
CA THR A 133 21.35 -5.66 11.05
C THR A 133 20.22 -6.18 11.96
N GLU A 134 19.47 -5.29 12.60
CA GLU A 134 18.49 -5.67 13.62
C GLU A 134 17.25 -6.30 13.00
N LEU A 135 16.69 -5.71 11.93
CA LEU A 135 15.52 -6.24 11.22
C LEU A 135 15.88 -7.50 10.43
N TYR A 136 17.10 -7.59 9.89
CA TYR A 136 17.62 -8.78 9.24
C TYR A 136 17.63 -9.97 10.22
N ARG A 137 18.17 -9.78 11.42
CA ARG A 137 18.13 -10.80 12.49
C ARG A 137 16.69 -11.12 12.93
N ALA A 138 15.80 -10.12 12.95
CA ALA A 138 14.40 -10.33 13.30
C ALA A 138 13.66 -11.19 12.25
N SER A 139 14.02 -11.04 10.98
CA SER A 139 13.42 -11.78 9.87
C SER A 139 13.80 -13.27 9.80
N ALA A 140 14.87 -13.68 10.49
CA ALA A 140 15.33 -15.07 10.62
C ALA A 140 15.35 -15.83 9.27
N GLU A 141 14.82 -17.05 9.21
CA GLU A 141 14.83 -17.92 8.02
C GLU A 141 14.18 -17.26 6.79
N ALA A 142 13.12 -16.46 7.00
CA ALA A 142 12.47 -15.75 5.90
C ALA A 142 13.42 -14.73 5.23
N GLY A 143 14.25 -14.06 6.03
CA GLY A 143 15.23 -13.11 5.51
C GLY A 143 16.32 -13.78 4.70
N GLU A 144 16.88 -14.88 5.20
CA GLU A 144 17.92 -15.64 4.52
C GLU A 144 17.45 -16.18 3.16
N LYS A 145 16.18 -16.60 3.08
CA LYS A 145 15.56 -17.08 1.83
C LYS A 145 15.28 -15.95 0.84
N LEU A 146 14.85 -14.78 1.32
CA LEU A 146 14.40 -13.68 0.47
C LEU A 146 15.53 -12.76 0.01
N TYR A 147 16.54 -12.53 0.86
CA TYR A 147 17.59 -11.55 0.60
C TYR A 147 18.95 -11.95 1.17
N ARG A 148 19.98 -11.86 0.32
CA ARG A 148 21.38 -11.99 0.74
C ARG A 148 21.91 -10.63 1.18
N LYS A 149 22.35 -10.53 2.43
CA LYS A 149 22.95 -9.31 2.98
C LYS A 149 24.17 -8.87 2.13
N GLY A 150 24.28 -7.58 1.82
CA GLY A 150 25.31 -7.02 0.94
C GLY A 150 25.00 -7.08 -0.56
N ALA A 151 23.91 -7.73 -0.98
CA ALA A 151 23.55 -7.84 -2.40
C ALA A 151 23.21 -6.49 -3.04
N PHE A 152 22.84 -5.46 -2.26
CA PHE A 152 22.64 -4.11 -2.76
C PHE A 152 23.96 -3.48 -3.21
N ALA A 153 24.99 -3.51 -2.34
CA ALA A 153 26.32 -3.01 -2.65
C ALA A 153 26.97 -3.76 -3.83
N GLU A 154 26.80 -5.09 -3.89
CA GLU A 154 27.30 -5.93 -4.98
C GLU A 154 26.68 -5.57 -6.35
N SER A 155 25.46 -5.02 -6.36
CA SER A 155 24.71 -4.78 -7.60
C SER A 155 25.17 -3.55 -8.40
N GLN A 156 26.01 -2.70 -7.81
CA GLN A 156 26.48 -1.44 -8.41
C GLN A 156 25.34 -0.48 -8.82
N ILE A 157 24.16 -0.60 -8.19
CA ILE A 157 23.04 0.32 -8.41
C ILE A 157 23.08 1.39 -7.33
N ASP A 158 23.49 2.60 -7.69
CA ASP A 158 23.62 3.72 -6.74
C ASP A 158 22.28 4.17 -6.12
N ASN A 159 21.16 3.90 -6.80
CA ASN A 159 19.84 4.35 -6.38
C ASN A 159 19.01 3.19 -5.81
N LEU A 160 18.75 3.26 -4.51
CA LEU A 160 17.94 2.29 -3.75
C LEU A 160 16.57 2.02 -4.39
N ASP A 161 15.85 3.06 -4.81
CA ASP A 161 14.52 2.91 -5.39
C ASP A 161 14.56 2.13 -6.72
N VAL A 162 15.61 2.35 -7.51
CA VAL A 162 15.82 1.64 -8.79
C VAL A 162 16.16 0.17 -8.54
N TYR A 163 16.95 -0.11 -7.49
CA TYR A 163 17.24 -1.49 -7.09
C TYR A 163 15.97 -2.22 -6.68
N VAL A 164 15.17 -1.63 -5.78
CA VAL A 164 13.95 -2.23 -5.26
C VAL A 164 12.96 -2.53 -6.39
N LEU A 165 12.74 -1.57 -7.30
CA LEU A 165 11.86 -1.75 -8.45
C LEU A 165 12.32 -2.84 -9.43
N LYS A 166 13.64 -3.11 -9.51
CA LYS A 166 14.21 -4.11 -10.43
C LYS A 166 14.35 -5.50 -9.82
N LYS A 167 14.68 -5.58 -8.53
CA LYS A 167 15.09 -6.82 -7.85
C LYS A 167 14.05 -7.36 -6.87
N VAL A 168 13.27 -6.49 -6.24
CA VAL A 168 12.29 -6.87 -5.21
C VAL A 168 10.90 -6.99 -5.83
N GLY A 169 10.37 -5.89 -6.36
CA GLY A 169 8.99 -5.83 -6.82
C GLY A 169 8.54 -4.41 -7.14
N LEU A 170 7.29 -4.29 -7.57
CA LEU A 170 6.69 -3.01 -7.91
C LEU A 170 5.91 -2.46 -6.72
N PHE A 171 6.31 -1.29 -6.23
CA PHE A 171 5.67 -0.64 -5.10
C PHE A 171 5.00 0.68 -5.54
N PRO A 172 3.75 0.92 -5.11
CA PRO A 172 3.02 2.15 -5.42
C PRO A 172 3.80 3.43 -5.13
N ASP A 173 4.36 3.56 -3.93
CA ASP A 173 5.09 4.76 -3.50
C ASP A 173 6.39 4.98 -4.27
N LEU A 174 7.10 3.90 -4.65
CA LEU A 174 8.31 3.98 -5.45
C LEU A 174 8.02 4.42 -6.89
N LEU A 175 6.92 3.96 -7.47
CA LEU A 175 6.47 4.42 -8.78
C LEU A 175 6.05 5.89 -8.73
N GLU A 176 5.31 6.30 -7.69
CA GLU A 176 4.96 7.69 -7.47
C GLU A 176 6.21 8.58 -7.36
N ARG A 177 7.19 8.19 -6.53
CA ARG A 177 8.49 8.88 -6.41
C ARG A 177 9.27 8.93 -7.71
N LYS A 178 9.27 7.85 -8.49
CA LYS A 178 9.92 7.81 -9.81
C LYS A 178 9.28 8.82 -10.77
N VAL A 179 7.94 8.94 -10.76
CA VAL A 179 7.26 9.96 -11.56
C VAL A 179 7.63 11.37 -11.10
N LEU A 180 7.70 11.63 -9.79
CA LEU A 180 8.10 12.95 -9.28
C LEU A 180 9.52 13.32 -9.68
N ARG A 181 10.48 12.39 -9.58
CA ARG A 181 11.85 12.64 -10.07
C ARG A 181 11.89 13.01 -11.54
N HIS A 182 11.11 12.31 -12.38
CA HIS A 182 10.99 12.69 -13.80
C HIS A 182 10.44 14.11 -14.01
N PHE A 183 9.63 14.64 -13.07
CA PHE A 183 9.16 16.03 -13.11
C PHE A 183 10.19 17.03 -12.57
N ASP A 184 10.85 16.71 -11.46
CA ASP A 184 11.66 17.66 -10.68
C ASP A 184 13.10 17.73 -11.16
N GLU A 185 13.74 16.59 -11.43
CA GLU A 185 15.17 16.51 -11.73
C GLU A 185 15.48 16.76 -13.20
N GLY A 186 14.45 16.73 -14.06
CA GLY A 186 14.61 16.77 -15.49
C GLY A 186 15.58 15.66 -15.95
N ASP A 187 15.14 14.42 -16.04
CA ASP A 187 16.12 13.34 -16.27
C ASP A 187 16.78 13.44 -17.67
N HIS A 188 18.05 13.84 -17.69
CA HIS A 188 19.01 13.56 -18.76
C HIS A 188 19.39 12.06 -18.83
N VAL A 189 18.78 11.21 -17.99
CA VAL A 189 19.27 9.86 -17.73
C VAL A 189 18.25 8.84 -18.24
N ARG A 190 18.58 8.26 -19.40
CA ARG A 190 18.21 6.89 -19.83
C ARG A 190 16.77 6.64 -20.30
N ILE A 191 16.23 7.49 -21.17
CA ILE A 191 15.17 7.06 -22.12
C ILE A 191 15.72 6.05 -23.16
N PHE A 192 17.02 5.77 -23.15
CA PHE A 192 17.63 4.79 -24.06
C PHE A 192 17.19 3.33 -23.82
N TYR A 193 16.55 3.00 -22.69
CA TYR A 193 16.13 1.63 -22.39
C TYR A 193 14.64 1.32 -22.66
N ILE A 194 13.84 2.31 -23.08
CA ILE A 194 12.40 2.07 -23.38
C ILE A 194 12.08 2.19 -24.88
N ILE A 195 12.94 2.80 -25.69
CA ILE A 195 12.66 2.98 -27.12
C ILE A 195 13.89 2.59 -27.93
N SER A 196 14.02 1.29 -28.22
CA SER A 196 14.93 0.81 -29.25
C SER A 196 14.23 0.92 -30.61
N TYR A 197 14.23 2.12 -31.21
CA TYR A 197 14.08 2.32 -32.65
C TYR A 197 14.94 3.51 -33.09
N PRO A 198 15.82 3.35 -34.09
CA PRO A 198 16.76 4.37 -34.51
C PRO A 198 16.09 5.31 -35.51
N THR A 199 16.18 6.63 -35.32
CA THR A 199 16.43 7.58 -36.43
C THR A 199 16.65 9.01 -35.93
N ILE A 200 17.85 9.52 -36.23
CA ILE A 200 18.20 10.89 -36.65
C ILE A 200 17.66 12.05 -35.82
N VAL A 201 18.54 12.75 -35.07
CA VAL A 201 18.61 14.22 -35.18
C VAL A 201 20.04 14.70 -34.96
N ASN A 202 20.53 15.45 -35.95
CA ASN A 202 21.85 16.08 -35.96
C ASN A 202 21.81 17.50 -35.36
N HIS A 203 23.01 17.97 -35.04
CA HIS A 203 23.39 19.08 -34.16
C HIS A 203 22.88 20.48 -34.58
N SER A 204 21.95 21.11 -33.82
CA SER A 204 21.85 22.59 -33.75
C SER A 204 21.16 23.04 -32.46
N CYS A 205 21.88 23.83 -31.67
CA CYS A 205 21.56 24.20 -30.29
C CYS A 205 20.58 25.40 -30.22
N VAL A 206 19.93 25.57 -29.05
CA VAL A 206 19.01 26.66 -28.62
C VAL A 206 17.48 26.40 -28.79
N LYS A 207 17.02 25.15 -28.64
CA LYS A 207 15.65 24.77 -28.19
C LYS A 207 15.65 23.92 -26.89
N ARG A 208 16.78 23.94 -26.18
CA ARG A 208 17.17 22.91 -25.21
C ARG A 208 16.34 22.88 -23.92
N LEU A 209 15.67 23.97 -23.52
CA LEU A 209 14.84 24.00 -22.30
C LEU A 209 13.39 23.53 -22.54
N LYS A 210 12.78 23.88 -23.67
CA LYS A 210 11.41 23.43 -24.01
C LYS A 210 11.40 21.95 -24.38
N ASP A 211 12.40 21.49 -25.14
CA ASP A 211 12.52 20.08 -25.53
C ASP A 211 12.86 19.20 -24.32
N PHE A 212 13.70 19.70 -23.41
CA PHE A 212 14.01 19.01 -22.17
C PHE A 212 12.80 18.94 -21.22
N PHE A 213 12.10 20.05 -21.02
CA PHE A 213 10.85 20.07 -20.24
C PHE A 213 9.76 19.17 -20.86
N CYS A 214 9.72 19.06 -22.20
CA CYS A 214 8.85 18.13 -22.91
C CYS A 214 9.24 16.67 -22.65
N LEU A 215 10.53 16.35 -22.72
CA LEU A 215 11.05 14.99 -22.52
C LEU A 215 10.78 14.46 -21.09
N CYS A 216 10.93 15.33 -20.10
CA CYS A 216 10.73 15.02 -18.68
C CYS A 216 9.25 14.76 -18.39
N LYS A 217 8.35 15.56 -18.99
CA LYS A 217 6.90 15.33 -18.97
C LYS A 217 6.52 14.01 -19.62
N ILE A 218 7.09 13.68 -20.79
CA ILE A 218 6.79 12.41 -21.48
C ILE A 218 7.21 11.22 -20.61
N SER A 219 8.42 11.20 -20.06
CA SER A 219 8.86 10.12 -19.16
C SER A 219 7.97 9.95 -17.93
N ALA A 220 7.60 11.08 -17.31
CA ALA A 220 6.68 11.09 -16.18
C ALA A 220 5.31 10.51 -16.54
N MET A 221 4.78 10.86 -17.72
CA MET A 221 3.51 10.35 -18.22
C MET A 221 3.58 8.87 -18.58
N VAL A 222 4.63 8.41 -19.26
CA VAL A 222 4.83 6.98 -19.58
C VAL A 222 4.92 6.14 -18.31
N THR A 223 5.62 6.64 -17.29
CA THR A 223 5.70 5.97 -15.98
C THR A 223 4.35 5.98 -15.26
N GLY A 224 3.62 7.10 -15.33
CA GLY A 224 2.26 7.19 -14.78
C GLY A 224 1.28 6.24 -15.47
N GLU A 225 1.34 6.12 -16.80
CA GLU A 225 0.54 5.18 -17.56
C GLU A 225 0.89 3.73 -17.21
N PHE A 226 2.19 3.42 -17.13
CA PHE A 226 2.67 2.12 -16.66
C PHE A 226 2.09 1.79 -15.28
N TYR A 227 2.05 2.75 -14.36
CA TYR A 227 1.50 2.56 -13.02
C TYR A 227 -0.01 2.21 -13.04
N THR A 228 -0.77 2.66 -14.04
CA THR A 228 -2.21 2.35 -14.19
C THR A 228 -2.52 0.99 -14.81
N LYS A 229 -1.51 0.20 -15.20
CA LYS A 229 -1.73 -1.14 -15.75
C LYS A 229 -2.49 -2.01 -14.74
N LYS A 230 -3.60 -2.60 -15.20
CA LYS A 230 -4.53 -3.37 -14.37
C LYS A 230 -3.88 -4.56 -13.67
N ASP A 231 -2.87 -5.16 -14.30
CA ASP A 231 -2.21 -6.36 -13.78
C ASP A 231 -1.22 -6.06 -12.65
N LEU A 232 -0.81 -4.79 -12.48
CA LEU A 232 0.15 -4.41 -11.44
C LEU A 232 -0.52 -4.37 -10.06
N PHE A 233 -1.64 -3.65 -9.98
CA PHE A 233 -2.34 -3.39 -8.72
C PHE A 233 -3.86 -3.57 -8.89
N PRO A 234 -4.33 -4.82 -9.02
CA PRO A 234 -5.73 -5.12 -9.31
C PRO A 234 -6.64 -4.58 -8.20
N GLY A 235 -7.69 -3.86 -8.62
CA GLY A 235 -8.72 -3.33 -7.73
C GLY A 235 -8.35 -2.08 -6.91
N PHE A 236 -7.12 -1.59 -7.02
CA PHE A 236 -6.71 -0.33 -6.40
C PHE A 236 -6.96 0.86 -7.32
N GLY A 237 -7.68 1.87 -6.82
CA GLY A 237 -7.97 3.10 -7.57
C GLY A 237 -6.86 4.16 -7.49
N ARG A 238 -5.97 4.07 -6.49
CA ARG A 238 -4.85 5.02 -6.27
C ARG A 238 -4.00 5.31 -7.53
N PRO A 239 -3.61 4.31 -8.35
CA PRO A 239 -2.83 4.59 -9.55
C PRO A 239 -3.52 5.53 -10.53
N PHE A 240 -4.83 5.35 -10.74
CA PHE A 240 -5.63 6.19 -11.62
C PHE A 240 -5.81 7.60 -11.08
N VAL A 241 -6.00 7.76 -9.76
CA VAL A 241 -6.03 9.08 -9.11
C VAL A 241 -4.72 9.82 -9.31
N TYR A 242 -3.60 9.12 -9.08
CA TYR A 242 -2.27 9.69 -9.23
C TYR A 242 -2.00 10.11 -10.68
N TYR A 243 -2.35 9.25 -11.65
CA TYR A 243 -2.20 9.54 -13.07
C TYR A 243 -3.07 10.70 -13.55
N ALA A 244 -4.32 10.81 -13.07
CA ALA A 244 -5.17 11.96 -13.37
C ALA A 244 -4.55 13.28 -12.91
N ASN A 245 -3.95 13.30 -11.71
CA ASN A 245 -3.25 14.49 -11.19
C ASN A 245 -2.02 14.85 -12.04
N ILE A 246 -1.27 13.86 -12.52
CA ILE A 246 -0.14 14.06 -13.44
C ILE A 246 -0.61 14.68 -14.75
N LEU A 247 -1.65 14.12 -15.36
CA LEU A 247 -2.21 14.62 -16.63
C LEU A 247 -2.73 16.06 -16.49
N GLN A 248 -3.37 16.38 -15.36
CA GLN A 248 -3.82 17.73 -15.06
C GLN A 248 -2.64 18.71 -14.94
N LYS A 249 -1.55 18.33 -14.26
CA LYS A 249 -0.32 19.14 -14.18
C LYS A 249 0.31 19.41 -15.55
N VAL A 250 0.17 18.49 -16.50
CA VAL A 250 0.69 18.65 -17.87
C VAL A 250 -0.27 19.44 -18.78
N GLY A 251 -1.52 19.66 -18.36
CA GLY A 251 -2.55 20.37 -19.12
C GLY A 251 -3.44 19.48 -20.00
N ARG A 252 -3.33 18.14 -19.89
CA ARG A 252 -4.15 17.17 -20.63
C ARG A 252 -5.47 16.90 -19.90
N ASN A 253 -6.34 17.90 -19.84
CA ASN A 253 -7.54 17.89 -19.00
C ASN A 253 -8.59 16.84 -19.39
N SER A 254 -8.76 16.51 -20.68
CA SER A 254 -9.70 15.49 -21.15
C SER A 254 -9.30 14.09 -20.66
N GLU A 255 -8.03 13.74 -20.82
CA GLU A 255 -7.50 12.45 -20.36
C GLU A 255 -7.46 12.37 -18.83
N ALA A 256 -7.16 13.49 -18.16
CA ALA A 256 -7.25 13.56 -16.71
C ALA A 256 -8.69 13.25 -16.22
N LYS A 257 -9.71 13.76 -16.92
CA LYS A 257 -11.13 13.42 -16.65
C LYS A 257 -11.39 11.94 -16.83
N ASP A 258 -10.88 11.32 -17.89
CA ASP A 258 -11.11 9.90 -18.16
C ASP A 258 -10.40 9.00 -17.14
N ALA A 259 -9.15 9.31 -16.79
CA ALA A 259 -8.42 8.63 -15.72
C ALA A 259 -9.15 8.75 -14.38
N ALA A 260 -9.66 9.94 -14.04
CA ALA A 260 -10.45 10.14 -12.83
C ALA A 260 -11.76 9.33 -12.86
N ARG A 261 -12.47 9.27 -13.99
CA ARG A 261 -13.67 8.42 -14.14
C ARG A 261 -13.36 6.95 -13.91
N VAL A 262 -12.22 6.46 -14.39
CA VAL A 262 -11.79 5.08 -14.14
C VAL A 262 -11.49 4.87 -12.66
N ALA A 263 -10.81 5.81 -12.00
CA ALA A 263 -10.57 5.76 -10.55
C ALA A 263 -11.88 5.66 -9.75
N LEU A 264 -12.90 6.43 -10.14
CA LEU A 264 -14.20 6.45 -9.46
C LEU A 264 -15.02 5.16 -9.63
N LYS A 265 -14.68 4.32 -10.61
CA LYS A 265 -15.25 2.97 -10.76
C LYS A 265 -14.63 1.97 -9.78
N SER A 266 -13.46 2.25 -9.22
CA SER A 266 -12.82 1.42 -8.20
C SER A 266 -13.46 1.67 -6.82
N PRO A 267 -13.35 0.72 -5.86
CA PRO A 267 -13.85 0.94 -4.51
C PRO A 267 -13.20 2.18 -3.87
N TRP A 268 -14.00 3.12 -3.36
CA TRP A 268 -13.49 4.45 -2.98
C TRP A 268 -12.45 4.43 -1.85
N TRP A 269 -12.50 3.42 -1.01
CA TRP A 269 -11.53 3.21 0.05
C TRP A 269 -10.14 2.78 -0.46
N THR A 270 -9.97 2.42 -1.75
CA THR A 270 -8.66 2.08 -2.35
C THR A 270 -8.02 3.25 -3.11
N LEU A 271 -8.63 4.44 -3.06
CA LEU A 271 -8.11 5.65 -3.72
C LEU A 271 -6.89 6.24 -2.99
N GLY A 272 -6.68 5.88 -1.71
CA GLY A 272 -5.50 6.25 -0.94
C GLY A 272 -5.33 7.76 -0.71
N CYS A 273 -6.41 8.54 -0.81
CA CYS A 273 -6.42 9.99 -0.64
C CYS A 273 -7.42 10.44 0.45
N SER A 274 -7.30 11.69 0.91
CA SER A 274 -8.26 12.28 1.83
C SER A 274 -9.61 12.53 1.15
N TYR A 275 -10.68 12.66 1.94
CA TYR A 275 -12.00 12.98 1.42
C TYR A 275 -12.05 14.32 0.66
N GLU A 276 -11.24 15.30 1.07
CA GLU A 276 -11.12 16.58 0.36
C GLU A 276 -10.48 16.41 -1.04
N ALA A 277 -9.45 15.58 -1.13
CA ALA A 277 -8.84 15.24 -2.42
C ALA A 277 -9.85 14.50 -3.32
N TRP A 278 -10.69 13.66 -2.74
CA TRP A 278 -11.80 13.00 -3.42
C TRP A 278 -12.84 14.01 -3.95
N GLN A 279 -13.27 14.97 -3.12
CA GLN A 279 -14.21 16.01 -3.54
C GLN A 279 -13.64 16.83 -4.71
N LYS A 280 -12.35 17.15 -4.71
CA LYS A 280 -11.68 17.83 -5.83
C LYS A 280 -11.76 17.01 -7.13
N LEU A 281 -11.56 15.69 -7.08
CA LEU A 281 -11.73 14.83 -8.25
C LEU A 281 -13.18 14.89 -8.78
N PHE A 282 -14.18 14.88 -7.91
CA PHE A 282 -15.59 14.99 -8.32
C PHE A 282 -15.92 16.36 -8.93
N CYS A 283 -15.54 17.44 -8.24
CA CYS A 283 -15.86 18.81 -8.65
C CYS A 283 -15.11 19.23 -9.91
N CYS A 284 -13.81 18.96 -10.01
CA CYS A 284 -13.00 19.39 -11.16
C CYS A 284 -13.32 18.62 -12.45
N TYR A 285 -13.87 17.41 -12.35
CA TYR A 285 -14.07 16.54 -13.51
C TYR A 285 -15.52 16.37 -13.96
N SER A 286 -16.48 17.10 -13.36
CA SER A 286 -17.92 17.09 -13.69
C SER A 286 -18.42 15.67 -13.97
N VAL A 287 -18.06 14.72 -13.11
CA VAL A 287 -18.64 13.38 -13.18
C VAL A 287 -19.99 13.47 -12.51
N SER A 288 -21.05 13.67 -13.31
CA SER A 288 -22.43 13.56 -12.83
C SER A 288 -22.67 12.08 -12.49
N VAL A 289 -22.25 11.68 -11.29
CA VAL A 289 -22.66 10.40 -10.72
C VAL A 289 -24.09 10.62 -10.27
N ARG A 290 -25.06 10.08 -11.01
CA ARG A 290 -26.39 9.82 -10.44
C ARG A 290 -26.14 8.87 -9.27
N LEU A 291 -26.11 9.43 -8.07
CA LEU A 291 -26.18 8.67 -6.83
C LEU A 291 -27.59 8.09 -6.79
N SER A 292 -27.78 6.92 -7.37
CA SER A 292 -28.93 6.09 -7.05
C SER A 292 -28.68 5.52 -5.67
N PHE A 293 -29.17 6.22 -4.65
CA PHE A 293 -29.41 5.65 -3.32
C PHE A 293 -30.65 4.76 -3.38
#